data_AF-A0A7X2MPU3-F1
#
_entry.id   AF-A0A7X2MPU3-F1
#
_cell.length_a   1.000
_cell.length_b   1.000
_cell.length_c   1.000
_cell.angle_alpha   90.00
_cell.angle_beta   90.00
_cell.angle_gamma   90.00
#
_symmetry.space_group_name_H-M   'P 1'
#
loop_
_entity.id
_entity.type
_entity.pdbx_description
1 polymer ?
#
loop_
_entity_poly.entity_id
_entity_poly.type
_entity_poly.pdbx_seq_one_letter_code
_entity_poly.pdbx_strand_id
1 'polypeptide(L)'
;MFSRVRVVSGLLCVLALFALLQLFSGGMFFKTVSSDKENFAYNQRLNTLQQAMGTSWVSLVQARNTLNRAGIRFLQDAQMSGSGASVKELVALAGEELKQAEVSYQIFNDNLSEEGKTAENVRALQANYKAYHDALAELMVFFTAGNFKGFVDQPTQSYQDKFQKDYSEWLEHNKALSQQGVEANQHAYNRSITIVIATLAVTLLMIILVWNVMRSVLIRPLRQSIEHIQHIARGDLTQPVEISVRNEIGELLTSLQHMQQELVRTVRTVRDGSDAIYTGASEISIGNNDLSSRTEQQAASLEQTAASMEQLTATVKQNAENARQASKLALTASETAQQGGKVVDGVVTTMKEIAGSSKKIADITSVIDGIAFQTNILALNAAVEAARAGEQGRGFAVVAGEVRSLAQRSAQAAKEITGLIEDSVSRVNTGSVLVESAGDTMSNIVSAVTRVTDIMGEIASASDEQSRGID
;
A
#
# COMPACT_ATOMS: atom_id res chain seq x y z
N MET A 1 -39.91 5.35 1.59
CA MET A 1 -40.49 5.84 0.32
C MET A 1 -39.58 6.82 -0.42
N PHE A 2 -38.86 7.72 0.27
CA PHE A 2 -38.00 8.74 -0.36
C PHE A 2 -36.61 8.27 -0.83
N SER A 3 -36.20 7.04 -0.55
CA SER A 3 -34.84 6.53 -0.87
C SER A 3 -34.58 6.27 -2.35
N ARG A 4 -35.59 6.40 -3.22
CA ARG A 4 -35.48 6.25 -4.68
C ARG A 4 -35.57 7.57 -5.44
N VAL A 5 -35.86 8.67 -4.74
CA VAL A 5 -36.01 9.98 -5.38
C VAL A 5 -34.61 10.56 -5.57
N ARG A 6 -34.28 10.88 -6.83
CA ARG A 6 -33.07 11.63 -7.17
C ARG A 6 -33.06 12.96 -6.45
N VAL A 7 -31.90 13.37 -5.94
CA VAL A 7 -31.75 14.61 -5.17
C VAL A 7 -32.28 15.82 -5.96
N VAL A 8 -31.95 15.87 -7.25
CA VAL A 8 -32.39 16.93 -8.17
C VAL A 8 -33.92 16.95 -8.32
N SER A 9 -34.54 15.79 -8.50
CA SER A 9 -36.01 15.68 -8.60
C SER A 9 -36.69 16.13 -7.31
N GLY A 10 -36.12 15.79 -6.14
CA GLY A 10 -36.61 16.25 -4.84
C GLY A 10 -36.57 17.78 -4.69
N LEU A 11 -35.45 18.40 -5.06
CA LEU A 11 -35.29 19.86 -5.05
C LEU A 11 -36.28 20.56 -5.99
N LEU A 12 -36.47 20.04 -7.21
CA LEU A 12 -37.43 20.58 -8.17
C LEU A 12 -38.87 20.47 -7.66
N CYS A 13 -39.24 19.35 -7.02
CA CYS A 13 -40.56 19.21 -6.40
C CYS A 13 -40.79 20.25 -5.29
N VAL A 14 -39.79 20.51 -4.44
CA VAL A 14 -39.89 21.54 -3.38
C VAL A 14 -40.07 22.93 -3.97
N LEU A 15 -39.29 23.27 -5.00
CA LEU A 15 -39.40 24.57 -5.70
C LEU A 15 -40.77 24.73 -6.36
N ALA A 16 -41.27 23.69 -7.03
CA ALA A 16 -42.60 23.70 -7.64
C ALA A 16 -43.70 23.91 -6.60
N LEU A 17 -43.60 23.24 -5.44
CA LEU A 17 -44.58 23.37 -4.35
C LEU A 17 -44.54 24.78 -3.74
N PHE A 18 -43.35 25.36 -3.58
CA PHE A 18 -43.19 26.74 -3.13
C PHE A 18 -43.76 27.76 -4.13
N ALA A 19 -43.50 27.56 -5.43
CA ALA A 19 -44.05 28.41 -6.49
C ALA A 19 -45.59 28.36 -6.55
N LEU A 20 -46.18 27.16 -6.42
CA LEU A 20 -47.63 27.00 -6.34
C LEU A 20 -48.23 27.72 -5.13
N LEU A 21 -47.57 27.62 -3.97
CA LEU A 21 -47.99 28.32 -2.76
C LEU A 21 -47.92 29.84 -2.93
N GLN A 22 -46.85 30.36 -3.57
CA GLN A 22 -46.73 31.79 -3.88
C GLN A 22 -47.81 32.28 -4.85
N LEU A 23 -48.11 31.51 -5.90
CA LEU A 23 -49.19 31.84 -6.84
C LEU A 23 -50.56 31.86 -6.15
N PHE A 24 -50.82 30.88 -5.28
CA PHE A 24 -52.07 30.81 -4.52
C PHE A 24 -52.22 32.01 -3.56
N SER A 25 -51.18 32.29 -2.76
CA SER A 25 -51.18 33.44 -1.85
C SER A 25 -51.31 34.77 -2.60
N GLY A 26 -50.59 34.93 -3.71
CA GLY A 26 -50.65 36.12 -4.56
C GLY A 26 -52.03 36.34 -5.17
N GLY A 27 -52.67 35.28 -5.67
CA GLY A 27 -54.03 35.33 -6.20
C GLY A 27 -55.07 35.72 -5.15
N MET A 28 -54.96 35.17 -3.93
CA MET A 28 -55.82 35.55 -2.81
C MET A 28 -55.64 37.02 -2.41
N PHE A 29 -54.39 37.49 -2.33
CA PHE A 29 -54.08 38.88 -2.02
C PHE A 29 -54.66 39.85 -3.06
N PHE A 30 -54.47 39.54 -4.36
CA PHE A 30 -55.01 40.36 -5.45
C PHE A 30 -56.54 40.47 -5.39
N LYS A 31 -57.23 39.36 -5.08
CA LYS A 31 -58.69 39.35 -4.93
C LYS A 31 -59.17 40.24 -3.77
N THR A 32 -58.50 40.19 -2.61
CA THR A 32 -58.82 41.04 -1.47
C THR A 32 -58.61 42.52 -1.81
N VAL A 33 -57.46 42.88 -2.39
CA VAL A 33 -57.14 44.27 -2.74
C VAL A 33 -58.12 44.84 -3.77
N SER A 34 -58.55 44.03 -4.76
CA SER A 34 -59.54 44.46 -5.75
C SER A 34 -60.90 44.75 -5.10
N SER A 35 -61.34 43.89 -4.17
CA SER A 35 -62.59 44.09 -3.42
C SER A 35 -62.54 45.33 -2.53
N ASP A 36 -61.40 45.60 -1.90
CA ASP A 36 -61.22 46.79 -1.05
C ASP A 36 -61.28 48.09 -1.87
N LYS A 37 -60.74 48.08 -3.09
CA LYS A 37 -60.81 49.23 -4.01
C LYS A 37 -62.25 49.59 -4.38
N GLU A 38 -63.09 48.58 -4.67
CA GLU A 38 -64.51 48.77 -5.00
C GLU A 38 -65.30 49.30 -3.79
N ASN A 39 -65.07 48.72 -2.60
CA ASN A 39 -65.69 49.17 -1.36
C ASN A 39 -65.30 50.61 -0.99
N PHE A 40 -64.05 50.99 -1.20
CA PHE A 40 -63.57 52.36 -0.96
C PHE A 40 -64.26 53.35 -1.92
N ALA A 41 -64.32 53.03 -3.21
CA ALA A 41 -65.00 53.88 -4.20
C ALA A 41 -66.51 54.02 -3.90
N TYR A 42 -67.17 52.94 -3.46
CA TYR A 42 -68.57 52.98 -3.04
C TYR A 42 -68.80 53.90 -1.85
N ASN A 43 -68.02 53.76 -0.77
CA ASN A 43 -68.14 54.61 0.42
C ASN A 43 -67.83 56.08 0.12
N GLN A 44 -66.82 56.36 -0.71
CA GLN A 44 -66.50 57.71 -1.14
C GLN A 44 -67.65 58.35 -1.92
N ARG A 45 -68.24 57.61 -2.88
CA ARG A 45 -69.41 58.04 -3.65
C ARG A 45 -70.60 58.35 -2.73
N LEU A 46 -70.85 57.46 -1.77
CA LEU A 46 -71.96 57.61 -0.84
C LEU A 46 -71.82 58.87 0.02
N ASN A 47 -70.62 59.14 0.54
CA ASN A 47 -70.32 60.36 1.27
C ASN A 47 -70.55 61.61 0.41
N THR A 48 -70.11 61.61 -0.85
CA THR A 48 -70.35 62.71 -1.80
C THR A 48 -71.84 62.96 -2.00
N LEU A 49 -72.64 61.89 -2.19
CA LEU A 49 -74.09 62.01 -2.35
C LEU A 49 -74.77 62.60 -1.11
N GLN A 50 -74.41 62.12 0.09
CA GLN A 50 -74.98 62.62 1.34
C GLN A 50 -74.64 64.08 1.58
N GLN A 51 -73.40 64.49 1.31
CA GLN A 51 -72.97 65.86 1.41
C GLN A 51 -73.70 66.76 0.41
N ALA A 52 -73.71 66.37 -0.87
CA ALA A 52 -74.34 67.16 -1.94
C ALA A 52 -75.84 67.36 -1.69
N MET A 53 -76.55 66.28 -1.35
CA MET A 53 -77.98 66.34 -1.09
C MET A 53 -78.31 67.07 0.21
N GLY A 54 -77.49 66.90 1.25
CA GLY A 54 -77.62 67.63 2.50
C GLY A 54 -77.40 69.13 2.34
N THR A 55 -76.38 69.54 1.58
CA THR A 55 -76.17 70.96 1.24
C THR A 55 -77.35 71.50 0.44
N SER A 56 -77.86 70.76 -0.54
CA SER A 56 -79.02 71.16 -1.32
C SER A 56 -80.27 71.36 -0.45
N TRP A 57 -80.58 70.40 0.45
CA TRP A 57 -81.66 70.51 1.42
C TRP A 57 -81.52 71.75 2.32
N VAL A 58 -80.33 71.96 2.90
CA VAL A 58 -80.06 73.12 3.77
C VAL A 58 -80.26 74.43 3.01
N SER A 59 -79.76 74.53 1.77
CA SER A 59 -79.93 75.72 0.94
C SER A 59 -81.39 75.99 0.55
N LEU A 60 -82.21 74.97 0.27
CA LEU A 60 -83.64 75.15 0.03
C LEU A 60 -84.39 75.62 1.29
N VAL A 61 -84.06 75.07 2.46
CA VAL A 61 -84.64 75.50 3.73
C VAL A 61 -84.21 76.94 4.06
N GLN A 62 -82.95 77.32 3.78
CA GLN A 62 -82.48 78.69 3.90
C GLN A 62 -83.25 79.63 2.96
N ALA A 63 -83.37 79.29 1.68
CA ALA A 63 -84.14 80.06 0.70
C ALA A 63 -85.59 80.27 1.15
N ARG A 64 -86.23 79.23 1.66
CA ARG A 64 -87.59 79.33 2.22
C ARG A 64 -87.66 80.26 3.42
N ASN A 65 -86.72 80.15 4.36
CA ASN A 65 -86.66 81.03 5.53
C ASN A 65 -86.42 82.49 5.11
N THR A 66 -85.55 82.72 4.13
CA THR A 66 -85.29 84.03 3.54
C THR A 66 -86.53 84.60 2.84
N LEU A 67 -87.30 83.77 2.12
CA LEU A 67 -88.57 84.17 1.50
C LEU A 67 -89.68 84.45 2.52
N ASN A 68 -89.76 83.67 3.59
CA ASN A 68 -90.67 83.97 4.72
C ASN A 68 -90.31 85.31 5.36
N ARG A 69 -89.01 85.61 5.54
CA ARG A 69 -88.55 86.93 6.01
C ARG A 69 -88.91 88.04 5.03
N ALA A 70 -88.78 87.80 3.72
CA ALA A 70 -89.21 88.74 2.69
C ALA A 70 -90.73 89.00 2.75
N GLY A 71 -91.53 87.97 3.01
CA GLY A 71 -92.98 88.08 3.19
C GLY A 71 -93.38 88.91 4.41
N ILE A 72 -92.71 88.69 5.54
CA ILE A 72 -92.89 89.53 6.75
C ILE A 72 -92.47 90.97 6.45
N ARG A 73 -91.35 91.18 5.75
CA ARG A 73 -90.85 92.50 5.39
C ARG A 73 -91.80 93.24 4.45
N PHE A 74 -92.42 92.54 3.50
CA PHE A 74 -93.41 93.09 2.58
C PHE A 74 -94.63 93.67 3.32
N LEU A 75 -95.09 93.00 4.38
CA LEU A 75 -96.16 93.51 5.25
C LEU A 75 -95.71 94.72 6.10
N GLN A 76 -94.47 94.73 6.57
CA GLN A 76 -93.91 95.82 7.39
C GLN A 76 -93.62 97.10 6.60
N ASP A 77 -93.11 96.99 5.37
CA ASP A 77 -92.87 98.14 4.48
C ASP A 77 -94.20 98.81 4.08
N ALA A 78 -95.30 98.06 3.96
CA ALA A 78 -96.65 98.59 3.78
C ALA A 78 -97.16 99.40 4.99
N GLN A 79 -96.56 99.22 6.17
CA GLN A 79 -96.89 99.91 7.42
C GLN A 79 -95.87 101.00 7.81
N MET A 80 -94.93 101.36 6.94
CA MET A 80 -93.86 102.34 7.19
C MET A 80 -93.08 102.10 8.51
N SER A 81 -92.76 100.86 8.84
CA SER A 81 -91.94 100.55 10.02
C SER A 81 -91.01 99.37 9.78
N GLY A 82 -89.72 99.66 9.61
CA GLY A 82 -88.66 98.72 9.98
C GLY A 82 -87.29 99.04 9.38
N SER A 83 -86.25 98.66 10.09
CA SER A 83 -84.85 98.67 9.66
C SER A 83 -84.39 97.24 9.33
N GLY A 84 -83.72 97.05 8.19
CA GLY A 84 -83.24 95.74 7.73
C GLY A 84 -83.16 95.64 6.20
N ALA A 85 -82.72 94.49 5.70
CA ALA A 85 -82.68 94.19 4.26
C ALA A 85 -84.06 94.34 3.63
N SER A 86 -84.11 94.97 2.46
CA SER A 86 -85.32 95.17 1.67
C SER A 86 -85.88 93.84 1.15
N VAL A 87 -87.17 93.81 0.79
CA VAL A 87 -87.78 92.65 0.12
C VAL A 87 -86.96 92.25 -1.12
N LYS A 88 -86.45 93.22 -1.89
CA LYS A 88 -85.63 92.97 -3.08
C LYS A 88 -84.30 92.29 -2.74
N GLU A 89 -83.62 92.72 -1.68
CA GLU A 89 -82.36 92.11 -1.23
C GLU A 89 -82.58 90.69 -0.67
N LEU A 90 -83.67 90.47 0.06
CA LEU A 90 -84.02 89.14 0.58
C LEU A 90 -84.41 88.19 -0.55
N VAL A 91 -85.18 88.63 -1.55
CA VAL A 91 -85.50 87.82 -2.72
C VAL A 91 -84.25 87.52 -3.54
N ALA A 92 -83.32 88.47 -3.68
CA ALA A 92 -82.04 88.23 -4.35
C ALA A 92 -81.16 87.21 -3.60
N LEU A 93 -81.12 87.30 -2.26
CA LEU A 93 -80.41 86.32 -1.41
C LEU A 93 -81.03 84.93 -1.53
N ALA A 94 -82.36 84.83 -1.48
CA ALA A 94 -83.06 83.57 -1.70
C ALA A 94 -82.78 82.98 -3.09
N GLY A 95 -82.62 83.83 -4.11
CA GLY A 95 -82.20 83.41 -5.45
C GLY A 95 -80.79 82.79 -5.48
N GLU A 96 -79.84 83.35 -4.73
CA GLU A 96 -78.50 82.76 -4.63
C GLU A 96 -78.52 81.45 -3.82
N GLU A 97 -79.32 81.38 -2.75
CA GLU A 97 -79.53 80.15 -1.98
C GLU A 97 -80.18 79.04 -2.83
N LEU A 98 -81.17 79.37 -3.68
CA LEU A 98 -81.75 78.44 -4.65
C LEU A 98 -80.71 77.98 -5.68
N LYS A 99 -79.86 78.88 -6.17
CA LYS A 99 -78.79 78.53 -7.11
C LYS A 99 -77.76 77.60 -6.45
N GLN A 100 -77.41 77.82 -5.19
CA GLN A 100 -76.53 76.93 -4.44
C GLN A 100 -77.17 75.55 -4.22
N ALA A 101 -78.48 75.52 -3.95
CA ALA A 101 -79.24 74.27 -3.85
C ALA A 101 -79.17 73.49 -5.16
N GLU A 102 -79.33 74.17 -6.29
CA GLU A 102 -79.29 73.57 -7.63
C GLU A 102 -77.89 73.04 -7.97
N VAL A 103 -76.83 73.81 -7.71
CA VAL A 103 -75.44 73.33 -7.90
C VAL A 103 -75.20 72.06 -7.11
N SER A 104 -75.63 72.01 -5.86
CA SER A 104 -75.44 70.84 -4.99
C SER A 104 -76.31 69.65 -5.44
N TYR A 105 -77.51 69.91 -5.94
CA TYR A 105 -78.39 68.88 -6.52
C TYR A 105 -77.83 68.29 -7.83
N GLN A 106 -77.18 69.12 -8.66
CA GLN A 106 -76.48 68.62 -9.84
C GLN A 106 -75.31 67.72 -9.48
N ILE A 107 -74.50 68.09 -8.47
CA ILE A 107 -73.45 67.21 -7.94
C ILE A 107 -74.03 65.89 -7.45
N PHE A 108 -75.18 65.91 -6.77
CA PHE A 108 -75.88 64.68 -6.38
C PHE A 108 -76.24 63.83 -7.61
N ASN A 109 -76.89 64.40 -8.62
CA ASN A 109 -77.30 63.67 -9.83
C ASN A 109 -76.14 63.10 -10.64
N ASP A 110 -75.08 63.88 -10.82
CA ASP A 110 -73.88 63.48 -11.57
C ASP A 110 -73.16 62.31 -10.89
N ASN A 111 -73.26 62.23 -9.57
CA ASN A 111 -72.64 61.18 -8.77
C ASN A 111 -73.58 60.00 -8.48
N LEU A 112 -74.82 59.95 -8.98
CA LEU A 112 -75.70 58.78 -8.81
C LEU A 112 -75.26 57.58 -9.66
N SER A 113 -75.26 56.37 -9.08
CA SER A 113 -75.00 55.14 -9.85
C SER A 113 -76.16 54.85 -10.79
N GLU A 114 -75.95 53.98 -11.79
CA GLU A 114 -77.05 53.56 -12.68
C GLU A 114 -78.20 52.91 -11.89
N GLU A 115 -77.88 52.14 -10.86
CA GLU A 115 -78.86 51.63 -9.90
C GLU A 115 -79.49 52.76 -9.07
N GLY A 116 -78.70 53.73 -8.60
CA GLY A 116 -79.19 54.88 -7.85
C GLY A 116 -80.16 55.76 -8.63
N LYS A 117 -79.93 55.97 -9.94
CA LYS A 117 -80.83 56.71 -10.83
C LYS A 117 -82.19 56.03 -11.01
N THR A 118 -82.25 54.72 -10.82
CA THR A 118 -83.46 53.92 -11.03
C THR A 118 -84.17 53.54 -9.73
N ALA A 119 -83.52 53.74 -8.59
CA ALA A 119 -84.06 53.45 -7.27
C ALA A 119 -85.30 54.31 -6.94
N GLU A 120 -86.32 53.66 -6.39
CA GLU A 120 -87.62 54.30 -6.11
C GLU A 120 -87.51 55.46 -5.11
N ASN A 121 -86.73 55.28 -4.05
CA ASN A 121 -86.46 56.32 -3.05
C ASN A 121 -85.73 57.54 -3.64
N VAL A 122 -84.82 57.33 -4.61
CA VAL A 122 -84.12 58.43 -5.29
C VAL A 122 -85.05 59.16 -6.25
N ARG A 123 -85.89 58.45 -7.00
CA ARG A 123 -86.86 59.08 -7.92
C ARG A 123 -87.90 59.92 -7.15
N ALA A 124 -88.42 59.40 -6.04
CA ALA A 124 -89.32 60.13 -5.16
C ALA A 124 -88.64 61.40 -4.61
N LEU A 125 -87.41 61.26 -4.12
CA LEU A 125 -86.58 62.36 -3.64
C LEU A 125 -86.34 63.44 -4.71
N GLN A 126 -85.99 63.05 -5.94
CA GLN A 126 -85.79 63.96 -7.07
C GLN A 126 -87.08 64.69 -7.48
N ALA A 127 -88.21 63.97 -7.50
CA ALA A 127 -89.51 64.56 -7.82
C ALA A 127 -89.94 65.59 -6.77
N ASN A 128 -89.79 65.28 -5.49
CA ASN A 128 -90.13 66.18 -4.40
C ASN A 128 -89.11 67.32 -4.22
N TYR A 129 -87.82 67.10 -4.54
CA TYR A 129 -86.84 68.18 -4.69
C TYR A 129 -87.33 69.19 -5.72
N LYS A 130 -87.64 68.72 -6.94
CA LYS A 130 -88.07 69.58 -8.04
C LYS A 130 -89.33 70.34 -7.69
N ALA A 131 -90.33 69.67 -7.12
CA ALA A 131 -91.57 70.32 -6.69
C ALA A 131 -91.33 71.41 -5.65
N TYR A 132 -90.46 71.16 -4.66
CA TYR A 132 -90.13 72.14 -3.63
C TYR A 132 -89.30 73.31 -4.18
N HIS A 133 -88.28 73.02 -4.99
CA HIS A 133 -87.48 74.03 -5.67
C HIS A 133 -88.35 74.94 -6.57
N ASP A 134 -89.19 74.35 -7.42
CA ASP A 134 -90.06 75.09 -8.34
C ASP A 134 -91.09 75.94 -7.56
N ALA A 135 -91.61 75.42 -6.44
CA ALA A 135 -92.50 76.17 -5.54
C ALA A 135 -91.80 77.39 -4.93
N LEU A 136 -90.54 77.25 -4.47
CA LEU A 136 -89.76 78.38 -3.94
C LEU A 136 -89.42 79.40 -5.03
N ALA A 137 -89.10 78.95 -6.25
CA ALA A 137 -88.89 79.84 -7.38
C ALA A 137 -90.17 80.64 -7.71
N GLU A 138 -91.34 79.99 -7.67
CA GLU A 138 -92.63 80.65 -7.84
C GLU A 138 -92.92 81.70 -6.73
N LEU A 139 -92.55 81.41 -5.47
CA LEU A 139 -92.66 82.41 -4.40
C LEU A 139 -91.84 83.67 -4.69
N MET A 140 -90.65 83.54 -5.28
CA MET A 140 -89.86 84.70 -5.72
C MET A 140 -90.59 85.51 -6.79
N VAL A 141 -91.21 84.81 -7.76
CA VAL A 141 -91.99 85.46 -8.83
C VAL A 141 -93.17 86.24 -8.25
N PHE A 142 -93.85 85.70 -7.24
CA PHE A 142 -94.95 86.41 -6.55
C PHE A 142 -94.50 87.74 -5.94
N PHE A 143 -93.29 87.81 -5.36
CA PHE A 143 -92.74 89.09 -4.88
C PHE A 143 -92.45 90.07 -6.01
N THR A 144 -91.93 89.60 -7.15
CA THR A 144 -91.66 90.47 -8.32
C THR A 144 -92.94 90.96 -9.01
N ALA A 145 -94.02 90.17 -8.95
CA ALA A 145 -95.33 90.49 -9.51
C ALA A 145 -96.26 91.23 -8.52
N GLY A 146 -95.82 91.46 -7.28
CA GLY A 146 -96.64 92.08 -6.22
C GLY A 146 -97.81 91.21 -5.74
N ASN A 147 -97.84 89.92 -6.07
CA ASN A 147 -98.92 88.99 -5.75
C ASN A 147 -98.72 88.35 -4.36
N PHE A 148 -98.87 89.14 -3.29
CA PHE A 148 -98.70 88.62 -1.93
C PHE A 148 -99.75 87.57 -1.54
N LYS A 149 -100.96 87.64 -2.10
CA LYS A 149 -101.99 86.62 -1.86
C LYS A 149 -101.53 85.26 -2.37
N GLY A 150 -100.94 85.20 -3.57
CA GLY A 150 -100.35 83.97 -4.12
C GLY A 150 -99.21 83.42 -3.26
N PHE A 151 -98.39 84.29 -2.68
CA PHE A 151 -97.33 83.89 -1.74
C PHE A 151 -97.88 83.17 -0.49
N VAL A 152 -98.98 83.68 0.08
CA VAL A 152 -99.60 83.09 1.28
C VAL A 152 -100.41 81.83 0.95
N ASP A 153 -101.11 81.82 -0.18
CA ASP A 153 -101.99 80.71 -0.57
C ASP A 153 -101.20 79.48 -1.07
N GLN A 154 -99.93 79.64 -1.49
CA GLN A 154 -99.12 78.52 -1.97
C GLN A 154 -98.82 77.53 -0.81
N PRO A 155 -99.09 76.22 -0.98
CA PRO A 155 -98.88 75.22 0.07
C PRO A 155 -97.40 74.79 0.20
N THR A 156 -96.46 75.75 0.27
CA THR A 156 -95.00 75.49 0.30
C THR A 156 -94.57 74.56 1.43
N GLN A 157 -95.27 74.59 2.57
CA GLN A 157 -95.01 73.68 3.70
C GLN A 157 -95.18 72.22 3.28
N SER A 158 -96.22 71.90 2.50
CA SER A 158 -96.45 70.52 2.05
C SER A 158 -95.35 70.02 1.12
N TYR A 159 -94.81 70.88 0.25
CA TYR A 159 -93.66 70.52 -0.59
C TYR A 159 -92.40 70.28 0.25
N GLN A 160 -92.14 71.15 1.25
CA GLN A 160 -91.03 70.93 2.17
C GLN A 160 -91.18 69.62 2.94
N ASP A 161 -92.36 69.34 3.52
CA ASP A 161 -92.58 68.15 4.35
C ASP A 161 -92.42 66.85 3.55
N LYS A 162 -92.91 66.83 2.30
CA LYS A 162 -92.73 65.68 1.39
C LYS A 162 -91.27 65.46 1.05
N PHE A 163 -90.54 66.53 0.71
CA PHE A 163 -89.12 66.43 0.39
C PHE A 163 -88.28 66.05 1.62
N GLN A 164 -88.59 66.60 2.79
CA GLN A 164 -87.94 66.26 4.05
C GLN A 164 -88.11 64.78 4.39
N LYS A 165 -89.33 64.26 4.23
CA LYS A 165 -89.63 62.84 4.44
C LYS A 165 -88.75 61.97 3.54
N ASP A 166 -88.78 62.19 2.23
CA ASP A 166 -88.00 61.38 1.28
C ASP A 166 -86.48 61.54 1.51
N TYR A 167 -86.02 62.74 1.86
CA TYR A 167 -84.60 62.98 2.19
C TYR A 167 -84.18 62.19 3.43
N SER A 168 -85.02 62.17 4.47
CA SER A 168 -84.76 61.41 5.70
C SER A 168 -84.78 59.90 5.45
N GLU A 169 -85.75 59.39 4.69
CA GLU A 169 -85.86 57.97 4.33
C GLU A 169 -84.66 57.54 3.46
N TRP A 170 -84.26 58.37 2.49
CA TRP A 170 -83.07 58.14 1.69
C TRP A 170 -81.81 58.13 2.56
N LEU A 171 -81.65 59.08 3.49
CA LEU A 171 -80.49 59.15 4.37
C LEU A 171 -80.40 57.93 5.29
N GLU A 172 -81.51 57.52 5.91
CA GLU A 172 -81.58 56.33 6.77
C GLU A 172 -81.27 55.04 6.01
N HIS A 173 -81.84 54.87 4.82
CA HIS A 173 -81.56 53.72 3.96
C HIS A 173 -80.07 53.61 3.62
N ASN A 174 -79.47 54.73 3.23
CA ASN A 174 -78.05 54.79 2.91
C ASN A 174 -77.14 54.60 4.13
N LYS A 175 -77.55 55.09 5.31
CA LYS A 175 -76.84 54.86 6.57
C LYS A 175 -76.85 53.38 6.96
N ALA A 176 -77.99 52.70 6.81
CA ALA A 176 -78.10 51.26 7.06
C ALA A 176 -77.20 50.44 6.10
N LEU A 177 -77.19 50.79 4.81
CA LEU A 177 -76.30 50.17 3.82
C LEU A 177 -74.82 50.41 4.13
N SER A 178 -74.44 51.62 4.52
CA SER A 178 -73.07 51.94 4.92
C SER A 178 -72.63 51.16 6.16
N GLN A 179 -73.49 51.02 7.18
CA GLN A 179 -73.21 50.22 8.37
C GLN A 179 -73.01 48.74 8.04
N GLN A 180 -73.86 48.16 7.18
CA GLN A 180 -73.67 46.79 6.69
C GLN A 180 -72.35 46.63 5.94
N GLY A 181 -71.97 47.63 5.14
CA GLY A 181 -70.67 47.67 4.44
C GLY A 181 -69.46 47.70 5.39
N VAL A 182 -69.54 48.47 6.48
CA VAL A 182 -68.48 48.55 7.50
C VAL A 182 -68.32 47.22 8.23
N GLU A 183 -69.42 46.58 8.64
CA GLU A 183 -69.38 45.26 9.29
C GLU A 183 -68.83 44.17 8.35
N ALA A 184 -69.29 44.15 7.10
CA ALA A 184 -68.78 43.25 6.07
C ALA A 184 -67.28 43.45 5.83
N ASN A 185 -66.80 44.70 5.85
CA ASN A 185 -65.39 45.03 5.70
C ASN A 185 -64.55 44.55 6.89
N GLN A 186 -65.08 44.66 8.13
CA GLN A 186 -64.41 44.13 9.31
C GLN A 186 -64.26 42.60 9.27
N HIS A 187 -65.29 41.89 8.79
CA HIS A 187 -65.21 40.45 8.55
C HIS A 187 -64.21 40.10 7.45
N ALA A 188 -64.16 40.87 6.36
CA ALA A 188 -63.19 40.69 5.29
C ALA A 188 -61.74 40.91 5.76
N TYR A 189 -61.51 41.92 6.61
CA TYR A 189 -60.22 42.20 7.25
C TYR A 189 -59.76 41.05 8.15
N ASN A 190 -60.62 40.62 9.09
CA ASN A 190 -60.29 39.50 9.99
C ASN A 190 -60.00 38.21 9.21
N ARG A 191 -60.81 37.92 8.17
CA ARG A 191 -60.58 36.77 7.28
C ARG A 191 -59.23 36.86 6.57
N SER A 192 -58.84 38.06 6.13
CA SER A 192 -57.56 38.28 5.45
C SER A 192 -56.37 38.05 6.40
N ILE A 193 -56.46 38.51 7.66
CA ILE A 193 -55.46 38.20 8.70
C ILE A 193 -55.36 36.69 8.93
N THR A 194 -56.49 35.99 9.06
CA THR A 194 -56.50 34.52 9.25
C THR A 194 -55.83 33.80 8.08
N ILE A 195 -56.08 34.22 6.83
CA ILE A 195 -55.44 33.64 5.63
C ILE A 195 -53.93 33.89 5.65
N VAL A 196 -53.47 35.09 6.02
CA VAL A 196 -52.04 35.40 6.12
C VAL A 196 -51.36 34.52 7.18
N ILE A 197 -51.95 34.42 8.37
CA ILE A 197 -51.42 33.57 9.46
C ILE A 197 -51.40 32.09 9.04
N ALA A 198 -52.48 31.60 8.43
CA ALA A 198 -52.55 30.22 7.95
C ALA A 198 -51.49 29.94 6.87
N THR A 199 -51.28 30.88 5.94
CA THR A 199 -50.25 30.76 4.89
C THR A 199 -48.84 30.73 5.49
N LEU A 200 -48.56 31.59 6.48
CA LEU A 200 -47.29 31.59 7.22
C LEU A 200 -47.06 30.30 8.01
N ALA A 201 -48.12 29.74 8.62
CA ALA A 201 -48.02 28.46 9.32
C ALA A 201 -47.71 27.31 8.36
N VAL A 202 -48.37 27.28 7.19
CA VAL A 202 -48.15 26.26 6.16
C VAL A 202 -46.73 26.36 5.57
N THR A 203 -46.23 27.57 5.30
CA THR A 203 -44.85 27.74 4.82
C THR A 203 -43.82 27.29 5.86
N LEU A 204 -44.03 27.61 7.14
CA LEU A 204 -43.16 27.15 8.21
C LEU A 204 -43.15 25.62 8.33
N LEU A 205 -44.32 24.98 8.30
CA LEU A 205 -44.44 23.52 8.32
C LEU A 205 -43.74 22.87 7.12
N MET A 206 -43.88 23.46 5.93
CA MET A 206 -43.18 23.03 4.72
C MET A 206 -41.66 23.12 4.87
N ILE A 207 -41.13 24.22 5.41
CA ILE A 207 -39.68 24.38 5.65
C ILE A 207 -39.18 23.28 6.60
N ILE A 208 -39.91 23.01 7.69
CA ILE A 208 -39.55 21.96 8.66
C ILE A 208 -39.57 20.57 8.01
N LEU A 209 -40.58 20.29 7.19
CA LEU A 209 -40.70 19.01 6.47
C LEU A 209 -39.52 18.83 5.49
N VAL A 210 -39.26 19.83 4.65
CA VAL A 210 -38.16 19.82 3.68
C VAL A 210 -36.81 19.66 4.37
N TRP A 211 -36.58 20.38 5.47
CA TRP A 211 -35.37 20.26 6.28
C TRP A 211 -35.17 18.83 6.79
N ASN A 212 -36.20 18.20 7.36
CA ASN A 212 -36.13 16.83 7.85
C ASN A 212 -35.85 15.82 6.73
N VAL A 213 -36.52 15.97 5.57
CA VAL A 213 -36.29 15.11 4.41
C VAL A 213 -34.86 15.28 3.90
N MET A 214 -34.41 16.51 3.69
CA MET A 214 -33.05 16.84 3.21
C MET A 214 -31.97 16.30 4.17
N ARG A 215 -32.18 16.45 5.47
CA ARG A 215 -31.28 15.92 6.49
C ARG A 215 -31.17 14.40 6.43
N SER A 216 -32.29 13.70 6.23
CA SER A 216 -32.30 12.23 6.21
C SER A 216 -31.79 11.62 4.90
N VAL A 217 -32.08 12.23 3.76
CA VAL A 217 -31.78 11.68 2.42
C VAL A 217 -30.40 12.12 1.92
N LEU A 218 -29.95 13.32 2.28
CA LEU A 218 -28.71 13.92 1.76
C LEU A 218 -27.62 14.02 2.83
N ILE A 219 -27.89 14.74 3.93
CA ILE A 219 -26.84 15.09 4.91
C ILE A 219 -26.33 13.87 5.67
N ARG A 220 -27.22 13.02 6.18
CA ARG A 220 -26.83 11.84 6.98
C ARG A 220 -26.02 10.82 6.15
N PRO A 221 -26.45 10.40 4.94
CA PRO A 221 -25.67 9.47 4.12
C PRO A 221 -24.34 10.07 3.64
N LEU A 222 -24.30 11.37 3.31
CA LEU A 222 -23.06 12.03 2.92
C LEU A 222 -22.03 12.04 4.06
N ARG A 223 -22.48 12.26 5.30
CA ARG A 223 -21.60 12.17 6.48
C ARG A 223 -21.05 10.76 6.69
N GLN A 224 -21.85 9.73 6.45
CA GLN A 224 -21.40 8.34 6.49
C GLN A 224 -20.35 8.05 5.41
N SER A 225 -20.54 8.56 4.18
CA SER A 225 -19.53 8.45 3.13
C SER A 225 -18.20 9.09 3.54
N ILE A 226 -18.23 10.28 4.15
CA ILE A 226 -17.02 10.95 4.67
C ILE A 226 -16.34 10.11 5.75
N GLU A 227 -17.10 9.54 6.68
CA GLU A 227 -16.58 8.67 7.73
C GLU A 227 -15.91 7.42 7.14
N HIS A 228 -16.54 6.75 6.18
CA HIS A 228 -15.91 5.62 5.48
C HIS A 228 -14.63 6.00 4.74
N ILE A 229 -14.59 7.16 4.08
CA ILE A 229 -13.37 7.67 3.44
C ILE A 229 -12.27 7.89 4.50
N GLN A 230 -12.61 8.41 5.67
CA GLN A 230 -11.64 8.59 6.76
C GLN A 230 -11.11 7.27 7.31
N HIS A 231 -11.95 6.23 7.42
CA HIS A 231 -11.49 4.88 7.77
C HIS A 231 -10.52 4.34 6.71
N ILE A 232 -10.88 4.41 5.43
CA ILE A 232 -10.03 3.98 4.31
C ILE A 232 -8.70 4.74 4.31
N ALA A 233 -8.73 6.06 4.51
CA ALA A 233 -7.54 6.90 4.57
C ALA A 233 -6.61 6.57 5.75
N ARG A 234 -7.16 6.03 6.85
CA ARG A 234 -6.39 5.53 8.00
C ARG A 234 -5.93 4.08 7.82
N GLY A 235 -6.24 3.44 6.69
CA GLY A 235 -5.91 2.04 6.42
C GLY A 235 -6.88 1.03 7.03
N ASP A 236 -7.99 1.47 7.64
CA ASP A 236 -9.04 0.59 8.12
C ASP A 236 -10.02 0.26 6.98
N LEU A 237 -9.83 -0.91 6.38
CA LEU A 237 -10.66 -1.43 5.29
C LEU A 237 -11.70 -2.46 5.77
N THR A 238 -11.89 -2.60 7.08
CA THR A 238 -12.74 -3.65 7.67
C THR A 238 -14.20 -3.24 7.83
N GLN A 239 -14.48 -1.93 7.83
CA GLN A 239 -15.82 -1.39 8.02
C GLN A 239 -16.68 -1.62 6.77
N PRO A 240 -17.84 -2.31 6.87
CA PRO A 240 -18.72 -2.52 5.73
C PRO A 240 -19.38 -1.20 5.31
N VAL A 241 -19.38 -0.94 4.00
CA VAL A 241 -20.10 0.20 3.42
C VAL A 241 -21.56 -0.22 3.19
N GLU A 242 -22.47 0.22 4.05
CA GLU A 242 -23.91 -0.07 3.92
C GLU A 242 -24.59 0.84 2.88
N ILE A 243 -25.11 0.23 1.81
CA ILE A 243 -25.84 0.95 0.76
C ILE A 243 -27.33 0.98 1.12
N SER A 244 -27.76 2.06 1.78
CA SER A 244 -29.16 2.21 2.25
C SER A 244 -30.07 2.98 1.28
N VAL A 245 -29.52 3.62 0.25
CA VAL A 245 -30.24 4.56 -0.62
C VAL A 245 -30.02 4.19 -2.10
N ARG A 246 -31.06 4.37 -2.94
CA ARG A 246 -31.03 4.13 -4.40
C ARG A 246 -31.16 5.45 -5.16
N ASN A 247 -30.25 6.38 -4.88
CA ASN A 247 -30.11 7.66 -5.56
C ASN A 247 -28.61 7.93 -5.83
N GLU A 248 -28.25 9.16 -6.21
CA GLU A 248 -26.87 9.55 -6.52
C GLU A 248 -25.90 9.29 -5.34
N ILE A 249 -26.38 9.39 -4.10
CA ILE A 249 -25.57 9.06 -2.91
C ILE A 249 -25.36 7.54 -2.76
N GLY A 250 -26.36 6.75 -3.17
CA GLY A 250 -26.22 5.30 -3.26
C GLY A 250 -25.17 4.86 -4.29
N GLU A 251 -25.12 5.54 -5.44
CA GLU A 251 -24.11 5.31 -6.48
C GLU A 251 -22.71 5.69 -6.00
N LEU A 252 -22.58 6.81 -5.27
CA LEU A 252 -21.35 7.20 -4.58
C LEU A 252 -20.89 6.14 -3.57
N LEU A 253 -21.80 5.64 -2.71
CA LEU A 253 -21.48 4.59 -1.73
C LEU A 253 -21.10 3.27 -2.41
N THR A 254 -21.75 2.92 -3.52
CA THR A 254 -21.41 1.72 -4.31
C THR A 254 -20.00 1.84 -4.90
N SER A 255 -19.66 3.00 -5.46
CA SER A 255 -18.32 3.27 -5.99
C SER A 255 -17.26 3.25 -4.90
N LEU A 256 -17.57 3.78 -3.72
CA LEU A 256 -16.70 3.76 -2.54
C LEU A 256 -16.47 2.32 -2.04
N GLN A 257 -17.52 1.49 -2.00
CA GLN A 257 -17.41 0.07 -1.66
C GLN A 257 -16.50 -0.67 -2.65
N HIS A 258 -16.65 -0.44 -3.95
CA HIS A 258 -15.79 -1.04 -4.97
C HIS A 258 -14.32 -0.61 -4.80
N MET A 259 -14.06 0.68 -4.55
CA MET A 259 -12.72 1.19 -4.23
C MET A 259 -12.13 0.51 -2.98
N GLN A 260 -12.92 0.36 -1.91
CA GLN A 260 -12.49 -0.34 -0.70
C GLN A 260 -12.10 -1.78 -0.99
N GLN A 261 -12.89 -2.52 -1.79
CA GLN A 261 -12.60 -3.91 -2.14
C GLN A 261 -11.31 -4.06 -2.94
N GLU A 262 -11.05 -3.18 -3.90
CA GLU A 262 -9.80 -3.18 -4.67
C GLU A 262 -8.58 -2.82 -3.80
N LEU A 263 -8.74 -1.92 -2.83
CA LEU A 263 -7.71 -1.64 -1.83
C LEU A 263 -7.45 -2.86 -0.93
N VAL A 264 -8.50 -3.56 -0.46
CA VAL A 264 -8.34 -4.80 0.33
C VAL A 264 -7.57 -5.84 -0.46
N ARG A 265 -7.89 -6.01 -1.75
CA ARG A 265 -7.19 -6.94 -2.63
C ARG A 265 -5.71 -6.58 -2.78
N THR A 266 -5.42 -5.30 -3.01
CA THR A 266 -4.05 -4.80 -3.14
C THR A 266 -3.24 -5.02 -1.87
N VAL A 267 -3.80 -4.65 -0.71
CA VAL A 267 -3.15 -4.85 0.59
C VAL A 267 -2.93 -6.34 0.88
N ARG A 268 -3.88 -7.20 0.55
CA ARG A 268 -3.72 -8.66 0.69
C ARG A 268 -2.58 -9.18 -0.16
N THR A 269 -2.51 -8.82 -1.44
CA THR A 269 -1.41 -9.23 -2.33
C THR A 269 -0.04 -8.76 -1.82
N VAL A 270 0.04 -7.52 -1.31
CA VAL A 270 1.29 -6.99 -0.72
C VAL A 270 1.68 -7.78 0.53
N ARG A 271 0.72 -8.11 1.40
CA ARG A 271 0.95 -8.91 2.59
C ARG A 271 1.41 -10.33 2.24
N ASP A 272 0.71 -11.01 1.34
CA ASP A 272 1.05 -12.37 0.90
C ASP A 272 2.46 -12.40 0.28
N GLY A 273 2.80 -11.38 -0.53
CA GLY A 273 4.15 -11.21 -1.09
C GLY A 273 5.22 -10.95 0.00
N SER A 274 4.88 -10.19 1.05
CA SER A 274 5.80 -9.95 2.17
C SER A 274 6.03 -11.21 3.01
N ASP A 275 4.99 -12.01 3.25
CA ASP A 275 5.08 -13.30 3.96
C ASP A 275 5.93 -14.31 3.16
N ALA A 276 5.80 -14.32 1.83
CA ALA A 276 6.64 -15.12 0.94
C ALA A 276 8.12 -14.68 0.98
N ILE A 277 8.39 -13.37 0.95
CA ILE A 277 9.75 -12.82 1.09
C ILE A 277 10.34 -13.19 2.46
N TYR A 278 9.58 -13.06 3.53
CA TYR A 278 10.02 -13.40 4.88
C TYR A 278 10.41 -14.88 4.98
N THR A 279 9.56 -15.77 4.43
CA THR A 279 9.83 -17.21 4.38
C THR A 279 11.10 -17.50 3.58
N GLY A 280 11.22 -16.94 2.36
CA GLY A 280 12.41 -17.14 1.52
C GLY A 280 13.70 -16.60 2.15
N ALA A 281 13.64 -15.45 2.83
CA ALA A 281 14.79 -14.90 3.56
C ALA A 281 15.21 -15.80 4.73
N SER A 282 14.24 -16.41 5.44
CA SER A 282 14.53 -17.37 6.51
C SER A 282 15.19 -18.65 5.97
N GLU A 283 14.70 -19.19 4.86
CA GLU A 283 15.30 -20.35 4.17
C GLU A 283 16.73 -20.05 3.70
N ILE A 284 16.96 -18.87 3.10
CA ILE A 284 18.31 -18.43 2.71
C ILE A 284 19.22 -18.34 3.94
N SER A 285 18.75 -17.77 5.05
CA SER A 285 19.57 -17.66 6.27
C SER A 285 19.96 -19.04 6.83
N ILE A 286 19.04 -20.01 6.82
CA ILE A 286 19.32 -21.38 7.23
C ILE A 286 20.32 -22.03 6.28
N GLY A 287 20.11 -21.90 4.96
CA GLY A 287 21.01 -22.43 3.95
C GLY A 287 22.42 -21.81 4.00
N ASN A 288 22.51 -20.51 4.33
CA ASN A 288 23.79 -19.83 4.48
C ASN A 288 24.57 -20.30 5.72
N ASN A 289 23.86 -20.59 6.83
CA ASN A 289 24.49 -21.19 8.01
C ASN A 289 25.02 -22.60 7.73
N ASP A 290 24.24 -23.44 7.01
CA ASP A 290 24.71 -24.77 6.58
C ASP A 290 25.94 -24.66 5.66
N LEU A 291 25.89 -23.75 4.68
CA LEU A 291 27.03 -23.51 3.78
C LEU A 291 28.27 -23.03 4.54
N SER A 292 28.11 -22.12 5.51
CA SER A 292 29.21 -21.65 6.36
C SER A 292 29.83 -22.81 7.14
N SER A 293 29.01 -23.65 7.77
CA SER A 293 29.48 -24.83 8.52
C SER A 293 30.22 -25.82 7.61
N ARG A 294 29.70 -26.09 6.41
CA ARG A 294 30.37 -26.94 5.42
C ARG A 294 31.68 -26.33 4.93
N THR A 295 31.74 -25.01 4.78
CA THR A 295 32.96 -24.31 4.39
C THR A 295 34.02 -24.39 5.48
N GLU A 296 33.64 -24.24 6.75
CA GLU A 296 34.52 -24.44 7.91
C GLU A 296 35.03 -25.89 7.97
N GLN A 297 34.14 -26.88 7.77
CA GLN A 297 34.53 -28.29 7.73
C GLN A 297 35.47 -28.60 6.56
N GLN A 298 35.24 -27.99 5.40
CA GLN A 298 36.11 -28.15 4.23
C GLN A 298 37.47 -27.48 4.47
N ALA A 299 37.51 -26.31 5.11
CA ALA A 299 38.76 -25.66 5.49
C ALA A 299 39.55 -26.53 6.47
N ALA A 300 38.92 -27.08 7.51
CA ALA A 300 39.56 -28.01 8.43
C ALA A 300 40.06 -29.30 7.73
N SER A 301 39.29 -29.82 6.78
CA SER A 301 39.71 -30.99 5.98
C SER A 301 40.91 -30.69 5.08
N LEU A 302 40.96 -29.47 4.50
CA LEU A 302 42.09 -28.99 3.73
C LEU A 302 43.32 -28.76 4.61
N GLU A 303 43.18 -28.21 5.81
CA GLU A 303 44.28 -28.10 6.78
C GLU A 303 44.84 -29.48 7.13
N GLN A 304 43.96 -30.46 7.38
CA GLN A 304 44.40 -31.83 7.67
C GLN A 304 45.10 -32.47 6.46
N THR A 305 44.61 -32.20 5.23
CA THR A 305 45.27 -32.68 4.00
C THR A 305 46.62 -32.00 3.81
N ALA A 306 46.73 -30.68 4.04
CA ALA A 306 47.98 -29.95 3.96
C ALA A 306 49.01 -30.48 4.97
N ALA A 307 48.61 -30.68 6.24
CA ALA A 307 49.48 -31.27 7.26
C ALA A 307 49.90 -32.71 6.90
N SER A 308 49.00 -33.50 6.31
CA SER A 308 49.31 -34.85 5.82
C SER A 308 50.28 -34.81 4.64
N MET A 309 50.15 -33.83 3.76
CA MET A 309 51.06 -33.61 2.63
C MET A 309 52.45 -33.18 3.14
N GLU A 310 52.55 -32.29 4.12
CA GLU A 310 53.84 -31.94 4.75
C GLU A 310 54.54 -33.17 5.35
N GLN A 311 53.79 -34.03 6.06
CA GLN A 311 54.34 -35.26 6.62
C GLN A 311 54.76 -36.25 5.52
N LEU A 312 53.98 -36.36 4.43
CA LEU A 312 54.33 -37.18 3.27
C LEU A 312 55.59 -36.66 2.58
N THR A 313 55.71 -35.35 2.32
CA THR A 313 56.92 -34.74 1.74
C THR A 313 58.15 -35.03 2.60
N ALA A 314 58.04 -34.87 3.92
CA ALA A 314 59.13 -35.18 4.85
C ALA A 314 59.55 -36.66 4.74
N THR A 315 58.58 -37.57 4.67
CA THR A 315 58.83 -39.03 4.58
C THR A 315 59.44 -39.41 3.23
N VAL A 316 58.96 -38.84 2.12
CA VAL A 316 59.50 -39.07 0.77
C VAL A 316 60.94 -38.57 0.67
N LYS A 317 61.23 -37.38 1.20
CA LYS A 317 62.58 -36.84 1.27
C LYS A 317 63.51 -37.71 2.11
N GLN A 318 63.03 -38.23 3.24
CA GLN A 318 63.77 -39.17 4.08
C GLN A 318 64.03 -40.50 3.36
N ASN A 319 63.07 -41.03 2.59
CA ASN A 319 63.24 -42.24 1.80
C ASN A 319 64.27 -42.06 0.69
N ALA A 320 64.26 -40.92 -0.01
CA ALA A 320 65.27 -40.60 -1.03
C ALA A 320 66.67 -40.55 -0.44
N GLU A 321 66.85 -39.91 0.72
CA GLU A 321 68.14 -39.86 1.42
C GLU A 321 68.58 -41.24 1.92
N ASN A 322 67.67 -42.01 2.53
CA ASN A 322 67.96 -43.37 2.97
C ASN A 322 68.39 -44.27 1.79
N ALA A 323 67.74 -44.15 0.64
CA ALA A 323 68.11 -44.89 -0.57
C ALA A 323 69.51 -44.49 -1.06
N ARG A 324 69.86 -43.19 -1.04
CA ARG A 324 71.22 -42.72 -1.36
C ARG A 324 72.26 -43.27 -0.39
N GLN A 325 71.97 -43.27 0.91
CA GLN A 325 72.87 -43.81 1.93
C GLN A 325 73.06 -45.33 1.78
N ALA A 326 71.97 -46.07 1.56
CA ALA A 326 72.00 -47.50 1.33
C ALA A 326 72.78 -47.86 0.05
N SER A 327 72.60 -47.10 -1.04
CA SER A 327 73.37 -47.24 -2.28
C SER A 327 74.88 -47.05 -2.04
N LYS A 328 75.26 -46.02 -1.26
CA LYS A 328 76.67 -45.79 -0.89
C LYS A 328 77.24 -46.93 -0.05
N LEU A 329 76.48 -47.44 0.92
CA LEU A 329 76.91 -48.57 1.75
C LEU A 329 77.06 -49.85 0.93
N ALA A 330 76.15 -50.10 -0.01
CA ALA A 330 76.23 -51.21 -0.95
C ALA A 330 77.49 -51.10 -1.84
N LEU A 331 77.81 -49.92 -2.37
CA LEU A 331 79.06 -49.67 -3.10
C LEU A 331 80.29 -50.05 -2.26
N THR A 332 80.38 -49.56 -1.02
CA THR A 332 81.50 -49.90 -0.12
C THR A 332 81.57 -51.40 0.19
N ALA A 333 80.43 -52.08 0.37
CA ALA A 333 80.38 -53.52 0.56
C ALA A 333 80.86 -54.28 -0.69
N SER A 334 80.48 -53.82 -1.88
CA SER A 334 80.92 -54.38 -3.17
C SER A 334 82.43 -54.22 -3.37
N GLU A 335 82.99 -53.04 -3.10
CA GLU A 335 84.44 -52.79 -3.12
C GLU A 335 85.19 -53.72 -2.14
N THR A 336 84.65 -53.90 -0.93
CA THR A 336 85.22 -54.80 0.08
C THR A 336 85.19 -56.26 -0.39
N ALA A 337 84.07 -56.71 -0.97
CA ALA A 337 83.95 -58.05 -1.52
C ALA A 337 84.88 -58.29 -2.72
N GLN A 338 85.05 -57.30 -3.61
CA GLN A 338 86.02 -57.35 -4.71
C GLN A 338 87.47 -57.45 -4.19
N GLN A 339 87.81 -56.67 -3.17
CA GLN A 339 89.12 -56.75 -2.54
C GLN A 339 89.33 -58.11 -1.85
N GLY A 340 88.29 -58.65 -1.20
CA GLY A 340 88.27 -60.00 -0.65
C GLY A 340 88.53 -61.07 -1.71
N GLY A 341 87.86 -60.97 -2.87
CA GLY A 341 88.09 -61.84 -4.03
C GLY A 341 89.54 -61.83 -4.50
N LYS A 342 90.16 -60.64 -4.64
CA LYS A 342 91.59 -60.52 -5.01
C LYS A 342 92.53 -61.19 -4.00
N VAL A 343 92.23 -61.08 -2.71
CA VAL A 343 93.01 -61.74 -1.65
C VAL A 343 92.88 -63.25 -1.77
N VAL A 344 91.66 -63.75 -1.99
CA VAL A 344 91.37 -65.18 -2.19
C VAL A 344 92.11 -65.72 -3.42
N ASP A 345 92.11 -65.01 -4.56
CA ASP A 345 92.88 -65.37 -5.76
C ASP A 345 94.39 -65.49 -5.47
N GLY A 346 94.93 -64.58 -4.66
CA GLY A 346 96.31 -64.65 -4.18
C GLY A 346 96.60 -65.91 -3.35
N VAL A 347 95.66 -66.32 -2.49
CA VAL A 347 95.76 -67.55 -1.69
C VAL A 347 95.70 -68.80 -2.59
N VAL A 348 94.81 -68.85 -3.59
CA VAL A 348 94.75 -69.96 -4.56
C VAL A 348 96.07 -70.09 -5.32
N THR A 349 96.64 -68.97 -5.76
CA THR A 349 97.93 -68.94 -6.46
C THR A 349 99.04 -69.51 -5.57
N THR A 350 99.10 -69.07 -4.32
CA THR A 350 100.07 -69.56 -3.34
C THR A 350 99.89 -71.06 -3.06
N MET A 351 98.65 -71.55 -2.95
CA MET A 351 98.36 -72.98 -2.78
C MET A 351 98.83 -73.81 -3.98
N LYS A 352 98.65 -73.32 -5.21
CA LYS A 352 99.18 -73.97 -6.43
C LYS A 352 100.71 -74.03 -6.44
N GLU A 353 101.38 -72.97 -6.00
CA GLU A 353 102.83 -72.94 -5.87
C GLU A 353 103.35 -73.90 -4.79
N ILE A 354 102.66 -74.01 -3.65
CA ILE A 354 102.97 -74.97 -2.58
C ILE A 354 102.77 -76.40 -3.07
N ALA A 355 101.67 -76.69 -3.78
CA ALA A 355 101.42 -78.01 -4.38
C ALA A 355 102.52 -78.38 -5.39
N GLY A 356 102.90 -77.43 -6.26
CA GLY A 356 104.00 -77.60 -7.20
C GLY A 356 105.35 -77.83 -6.53
N SER A 357 105.64 -77.11 -5.45
CA SER A 357 106.87 -77.27 -4.66
C SER A 357 106.90 -78.61 -3.93
N SER A 358 105.78 -79.03 -3.37
CA SER A 358 105.62 -80.33 -2.69
C SER A 358 105.83 -81.50 -3.65
N LYS A 359 105.32 -81.38 -4.89
CA LYS A 359 105.57 -82.38 -5.95
C LYS A 359 107.05 -82.51 -6.30
N LYS A 360 107.78 -81.40 -6.41
CA LYS A 360 109.23 -81.43 -6.62
C LYS A 360 109.96 -82.13 -5.46
N ILE A 361 109.53 -81.92 -4.22
CA ILE A 361 110.10 -82.62 -3.06
C ILE A 361 109.82 -84.13 -3.16
N ALA A 362 108.60 -84.53 -3.55
CA ALA A 362 108.25 -85.94 -3.75
C ALA A 362 109.18 -86.61 -4.78
N ASP A 363 109.41 -85.96 -5.92
CA ASP A 363 110.34 -86.44 -6.97
C ASP A 363 111.77 -86.59 -6.42
N ILE A 364 112.26 -85.62 -5.65
CA ILE A 364 113.59 -85.69 -5.01
C ILE A 364 113.66 -86.84 -4.00
N THR A 365 112.64 -87.03 -3.17
CA THR A 365 112.60 -88.13 -2.19
C THR A 365 112.57 -89.50 -2.86
N SER A 366 111.91 -89.64 -4.01
CA SER A 366 111.94 -90.86 -4.82
C SER A 366 113.34 -91.16 -5.36
N VAL A 367 114.09 -90.13 -5.78
CA VAL A 367 115.50 -90.28 -6.15
C VAL A 367 116.36 -90.70 -4.95
N ILE A 368 116.12 -90.13 -3.76
CA ILE A 368 116.85 -90.50 -2.53
C ILE A 368 116.57 -91.96 -2.14
N ASP A 369 115.32 -92.42 -2.22
CA ASP A 369 114.97 -93.83 -1.99
C ASP A 369 115.65 -94.74 -3.02
N GLY A 370 115.69 -94.33 -4.28
CA GLY A 370 116.46 -95.00 -5.33
C GLY A 370 117.96 -95.10 -5.03
N ILE A 371 118.58 -94.03 -4.54
CA ILE A 371 119.99 -94.01 -4.10
C ILE A 371 120.19 -94.93 -2.89
N ALA A 372 119.27 -94.90 -1.92
CA ALA A 372 119.31 -95.76 -0.74
C ALA A 372 119.21 -97.24 -1.13
N PHE A 373 118.32 -97.58 -2.08
CA PHE A 373 118.20 -98.92 -2.62
C PHE A 373 119.48 -99.38 -3.33
N GLN A 374 120.04 -98.54 -4.21
CA GLN A 374 121.32 -98.83 -4.88
C GLN A 374 122.46 -99.03 -3.87
N THR A 375 122.52 -98.18 -2.83
CA THR A 375 123.53 -98.25 -1.76
C THR A 375 123.37 -99.54 -0.93
N ASN A 376 122.13 -99.96 -0.65
CA ASN A 376 121.84 -101.22 0.03
C ASN A 376 122.30 -102.45 -0.78
N ILE A 377 122.12 -102.43 -2.11
CA ILE A 377 122.62 -103.50 -3.00
C ILE A 377 124.14 -103.50 -3.08
N LEU A 378 124.77 -102.33 -3.22
CA LEU A 378 126.24 -102.18 -3.20
C LEU A 378 126.84 -102.69 -1.89
N ALA A 379 126.25 -102.34 -0.75
CA ALA A 379 126.68 -102.79 0.56
C ALA A 379 126.49 -104.30 0.76
N LEU A 380 125.40 -104.88 0.24
CA LEU A 380 125.20 -106.33 0.23
C LEU A 380 126.28 -107.03 -0.60
N ASN A 381 126.58 -106.55 -1.81
CA ASN A 381 127.64 -107.10 -2.67
C ASN A 381 129.01 -107.01 -1.98
N ALA A 382 129.31 -105.89 -1.32
CA ALA A 382 130.54 -105.72 -0.54
C ALA A 382 130.61 -106.66 0.67
N ALA A 383 129.50 -106.89 1.38
CA ALA A 383 129.42 -107.83 2.51
C ALA A 383 129.64 -109.28 2.06
N VAL A 384 129.11 -109.66 0.89
CA VAL A 384 129.32 -110.99 0.29
C VAL A 384 130.78 -111.19 -0.10
N GLU A 385 131.41 -110.21 -0.76
CA GLU A 385 132.81 -110.32 -1.17
C GLU A 385 133.76 -110.30 0.03
N ALA A 386 133.42 -109.55 1.09
CA ALA A 386 134.14 -109.56 2.36
C ALA A 386 134.04 -110.91 3.08
N ALA A 387 132.88 -111.58 3.05
CA ALA A 387 132.73 -112.94 3.60
C ALA A 387 133.56 -113.98 2.80
N ARG A 388 133.76 -113.74 1.51
CA ARG A 388 134.57 -114.58 0.61
C ARG A 388 136.07 -114.51 0.90
N ALA A 389 136.56 -113.38 1.42
CA ALA A 389 137.95 -113.14 1.79
C ALA A 389 138.35 -113.72 3.18
N GLY A 390 137.45 -114.39 3.90
CA GLY A 390 137.72 -115.04 5.19
C GLY A 390 138.19 -114.06 6.28
N GLU A 391 139.16 -114.46 7.11
CA GLU A 391 139.63 -113.65 8.26
C GLU A 391 140.22 -112.28 7.87
N GLN A 392 140.71 -112.09 6.64
CA GLN A 392 141.23 -110.79 6.16
C GLN A 392 140.11 -109.79 5.81
N GLY A 393 138.89 -110.27 5.55
CA GLY A 393 137.75 -109.43 5.14
C GLY A 393 136.89 -108.92 6.30
N ARG A 394 137.20 -109.31 7.55
CA ARG A 394 136.36 -109.06 8.73
C ARG A 394 136.06 -107.57 8.97
N GLY A 395 137.06 -106.69 8.82
CA GLY A 395 136.87 -105.24 8.95
C GLY A 395 135.97 -104.65 7.87
N PHE A 396 136.11 -105.13 6.61
CA PHE A 396 135.26 -104.69 5.50
C PHE A 396 133.82 -105.19 5.62
N ALA A 397 133.60 -106.41 6.15
CA ALA A 397 132.27 -106.94 6.39
C ALA A 397 131.47 -106.11 7.40
N VAL A 398 132.14 -105.61 8.46
CA VAL A 398 131.51 -104.72 9.45
C VAL A 398 131.12 -103.38 8.83
N VAL A 399 132.02 -102.76 8.06
CA VAL A 399 131.72 -101.50 7.36
C VAL A 399 130.58 -101.68 6.35
N ALA A 400 130.59 -102.77 5.58
CA ALA A 400 129.51 -103.09 4.64
C ALA A 400 128.16 -103.31 5.35
N GLY A 401 128.16 -103.96 6.52
CA GLY A 401 126.97 -104.08 7.37
C GLY A 401 126.45 -102.73 7.87
N GLU A 402 127.34 -101.83 8.28
CA GLU A 402 126.97 -100.49 8.74
C GLU A 402 126.44 -99.61 7.59
N VAL A 403 127.08 -99.66 6.40
CA VAL A 403 126.58 -98.96 5.19
C VAL A 403 125.22 -99.50 4.78
N ARG A 404 124.99 -100.82 4.89
CA ARG A 404 123.69 -101.43 4.61
C ARG A 404 122.61 -100.96 5.59
N SER A 405 122.93 -100.94 6.87
CA SER A 405 122.04 -100.42 7.93
C SER A 405 121.70 -98.95 7.67
N LEU A 406 122.69 -98.12 7.32
CA LEU A 406 122.48 -96.72 6.97
C LEU A 406 121.61 -96.54 5.72
N ALA A 407 121.81 -97.37 4.69
CA ALA A 407 120.99 -97.36 3.48
C ALA A 407 119.54 -97.75 3.76
N GLN A 408 119.29 -98.76 4.60
CA GLN A 408 117.94 -99.13 5.03
C GLN A 408 117.29 -98.02 5.87
N ARG A 409 118.04 -97.35 6.75
CA ARG A 409 117.57 -96.18 7.50
C ARG A 409 117.24 -95.00 6.58
N SER A 410 118.05 -94.73 5.55
CA SER A 410 117.77 -93.69 4.56
C SER A 410 116.53 -94.00 3.71
N ALA A 411 116.33 -95.26 3.29
CA ALA A 411 115.13 -95.67 2.57
C ALA A 411 113.86 -95.51 3.43
N GLN A 412 113.93 -95.91 4.71
CA GLN A 412 112.83 -95.74 5.65
C GLN A 412 112.50 -94.25 5.89
N ALA A 413 113.51 -93.40 6.09
CA ALA A 413 113.33 -91.97 6.25
C ALA A 413 112.77 -91.31 4.98
N ALA A 414 113.25 -91.71 3.78
CA ALA A 414 112.72 -91.23 2.51
C ALA A 414 111.23 -91.57 2.37
N LYS A 415 110.83 -92.81 2.71
CA LYS A 415 109.44 -93.27 2.67
C LYS A 415 108.54 -92.52 3.66
N GLU A 416 109.04 -92.20 4.85
CA GLU A 416 108.32 -91.36 5.82
C GLU A 416 108.14 -89.92 5.30
N ILE A 417 109.16 -89.33 4.68
CA ILE A 417 109.04 -88.00 4.05
C ILE A 417 108.05 -88.06 2.88
N THR A 418 108.08 -89.10 2.04
CA THR A 418 107.11 -89.27 0.95
C THR A 418 105.68 -89.29 1.49
N GLY A 419 105.42 -90.04 2.57
CA GLY A 419 104.09 -90.05 3.22
C GLY A 419 103.66 -88.67 3.74
N LEU A 420 104.56 -87.91 4.36
CA LEU A 420 104.28 -86.54 4.83
C LEU A 420 104.03 -85.56 3.68
N ILE A 421 104.71 -85.72 2.55
CA ILE A 421 104.53 -84.90 1.36
C ILE A 421 103.21 -85.24 0.65
N GLU A 422 102.85 -86.52 0.54
CA GLU A 422 101.54 -86.94 0.03
C GLU A 422 100.39 -86.38 0.87
N ASP A 423 100.50 -86.43 2.20
CA ASP A 423 99.52 -85.80 3.11
C ASP A 423 99.47 -84.28 2.91
N SER A 424 100.62 -83.63 2.80
CA SER A 424 100.70 -82.18 2.55
C SER A 424 100.06 -81.77 1.23
N VAL A 425 100.31 -82.51 0.14
CA VAL A 425 99.66 -82.28 -1.17
C VAL A 425 98.15 -82.48 -1.08
N SER A 426 97.70 -83.53 -0.39
CA SER A 426 96.27 -83.78 -0.15
C SER A 426 95.60 -82.61 0.57
N ARG A 427 96.20 -82.13 1.68
CA ARG A 427 95.68 -80.99 2.46
C ARG A 427 95.69 -79.69 1.68
N VAL A 428 96.72 -79.44 0.87
CA VAL A 428 96.79 -78.26 -0.01
C VAL A 428 95.72 -78.31 -1.09
N ASN A 429 95.44 -79.48 -1.68
CA ASN A 429 94.35 -79.65 -2.65
C ASN A 429 92.98 -79.40 -2.01
N THR A 430 92.71 -79.96 -0.83
CA THR A 430 91.48 -79.67 -0.08
C THR A 430 91.36 -78.18 0.27
N GLY A 431 92.45 -77.56 0.71
CA GLY A 431 92.51 -76.11 0.97
C GLY A 431 92.23 -75.27 -0.28
N SER A 432 92.79 -75.66 -1.43
CA SER A 432 92.56 -74.98 -2.71
C SER A 432 91.10 -75.01 -3.11
N VAL A 433 90.41 -76.14 -2.97
CA VAL A 433 88.97 -76.26 -3.30
C VAL A 433 88.11 -75.40 -2.37
N LEU A 434 88.42 -75.36 -1.07
CA LEU A 434 87.68 -74.51 -0.11
C LEU A 434 87.87 -73.01 -0.39
N VAL A 435 89.09 -72.61 -0.76
CA VAL A 435 89.41 -71.21 -1.08
C VAL A 435 88.79 -70.80 -2.44
N GLU A 436 88.77 -71.70 -3.42
CA GLU A 436 88.07 -71.47 -4.70
C GLU A 436 86.55 -71.25 -4.49
N SER A 437 85.92 -72.09 -3.66
CA SER A 437 84.51 -71.91 -3.27
C SER A 437 84.25 -70.60 -2.49
N ALA A 438 85.21 -70.15 -1.67
CA ALA A 438 85.14 -68.85 -1.03
C ALA A 438 85.22 -67.70 -2.05
N GLY A 439 86.01 -67.86 -3.13
CA GLY A 439 86.09 -66.93 -4.25
C GLY A 439 84.77 -66.80 -5.01
N ASP A 440 84.14 -67.92 -5.34
CA ASP A 440 82.80 -67.95 -5.95
C ASP A 440 81.76 -67.26 -5.06
N THR A 441 81.84 -67.46 -3.75
CA THR A 441 80.94 -66.80 -2.78
C THR A 441 81.14 -65.28 -2.77
N MET A 442 82.38 -64.78 -2.87
CA MET A 442 82.64 -63.35 -3.01
C MET A 442 82.06 -62.78 -4.32
N SER A 443 82.17 -63.50 -5.43
CA SER A 443 81.58 -63.12 -6.72
C SER A 443 80.04 -63.02 -6.65
N ASN A 444 79.41 -63.98 -5.96
CA ASN A 444 77.97 -63.96 -5.71
C ASN A 444 77.55 -62.77 -4.82
N ILE A 445 78.35 -62.42 -3.80
CA ILE A 445 78.11 -61.24 -2.96
C ILE A 445 78.18 -59.97 -3.80
N VAL A 446 79.20 -59.81 -4.65
CA VAL A 446 79.31 -58.65 -5.55
C VAL A 446 78.06 -58.54 -6.42
N SER A 447 77.62 -59.63 -7.04
CA SER A 447 76.41 -59.66 -7.88
C SER A 447 75.14 -59.29 -7.11
N ALA A 448 74.97 -59.81 -5.90
CA ALA A 448 73.82 -59.52 -5.05
C ALA A 448 73.79 -58.06 -4.59
N VAL A 449 74.95 -57.52 -4.20
CA VAL A 449 75.09 -56.12 -3.75
C VAL A 449 74.90 -55.15 -4.91
N THR A 450 75.37 -55.47 -6.12
CA THR A 450 75.06 -54.68 -7.32
C THR A 450 73.55 -54.56 -7.55
N ARG A 451 72.81 -55.66 -7.39
CA ARG A 451 71.35 -55.64 -7.52
C ARG A 451 70.67 -54.79 -6.44
N VAL A 452 71.23 -54.74 -5.22
CA VAL A 452 70.76 -53.82 -4.17
C VAL A 452 70.99 -52.37 -4.58
N THR A 453 72.16 -52.04 -5.15
CA THR A 453 72.46 -50.70 -5.64
C THR A 453 71.48 -50.26 -6.73
N ASP A 454 71.11 -51.14 -7.66
CA ASP A 454 70.13 -50.85 -8.72
C ASP A 454 68.75 -50.55 -8.15
N ILE A 455 68.27 -51.38 -7.21
CA ILE A 455 66.97 -51.16 -6.53
C ILE A 455 66.98 -49.84 -5.75
N MET A 456 68.07 -49.52 -5.05
CA MET A 456 68.18 -48.23 -4.36
C MET A 456 68.17 -47.05 -5.34
N GLY A 457 68.74 -47.21 -6.54
CA GLY A 457 68.66 -46.23 -7.62
C GLY A 457 67.22 -46.00 -8.09
N GLU A 458 66.46 -47.06 -8.30
CA GLU A 458 65.03 -46.98 -8.65
C GLU A 458 64.20 -46.32 -7.54
N ILE A 459 64.42 -46.68 -6.27
CA ILE A 459 63.72 -46.06 -5.13
C ILE A 459 64.05 -44.56 -5.02
N ALA A 460 65.31 -44.17 -5.21
CA ALA A 460 65.71 -42.77 -5.19
C ALA A 460 65.04 -41.98 -6.32
N SER A 461 64.98 -42.55 -7.53
CA SER A 461 64.29 -41.92 -8.67
C SER A 461 62.78 -41.80 -8.45
N ALA A 462 62.13 -42.86 -7.97
CA ALA A 462 60.70 -42.85 -7.67
C ALA A 462 60.36 -41.87 -6.53
N SER A 463 61.23 -41.75 -5.52
CA SER A 463 61.06 -40.78 -4.43
C SER A 463 61.24 -39.33 -4.91
N ASP A 464 62.17 -39.07 -5.85
CA ASP A 464 62.33 -37.74 -6.46
C ASP A 464 61.09 -37.34 -7.29
N GLU A 465 60.54 -38.30 -8.06
CA GLU A 465 59.30 -38.10 -8.82
C GLU A 465 58.09 -37.85 -7.89
N GLN A 466 57.98 -38.61 -6.79
CA GLN A 466 56.95 -38.36 -5.77
C GLN A 466 57.11 -36.99 -5.12
N SER A 467 58.33 -36.56 -4.80
CA SER A 467 58.58 -35.22 -4.24
C SER A 467 58.11 -34.12 -5.19
N ARG A 468 58.46 -34.23 -6.48
CA ARG A 468 58.02 -33.29 -7.53
C ARG A 468 56.51 -33.31 -7.81
N GLY A 469 55.83 -34.40 -7.49
CA GLY A 469 54.37 -34.50 -7.61
C GLY A 469 53.63 -33.92 -6.40
N ILE A 470 54.32 -33.74 -5.28
CA ILE A 470 53.76 -33.17 -4.04
C ILE A 470 54.05 -31.65 -3.95
N ASP A 471 55.24 -31.22 -4.41
CA ASP A 471 55.61 -29.81 -4.59
C ASP A 471 54.88 -29.16 -5.79
#